data_AF-A0A7U9CKJ6-F1
#
_entry.id   AF-A0A7U9CKJ6-F1
#
_cell.length_a   1.000
_cell.length_b   1.000
_cell.length_c   1.000
_cell.angle_alpha   90.00
_cell.angle_beta   90.00
_cell.angle_gamma   90.00
#
_symmetry.space_group_name_H-M   'P 1'
#
loop_
_entity.id
_entity.type
_entity.pdbx_description
1 polymer ?
#
loop_
_entity_poly.entity_id
_entity_poly.type
_entity_poly.pdbx_seq_one_letter_code
_entity_poly.pdbx_strand_id
1 'polypeptide(L)'
;MEENLLSLYAKEGEKLRPVLDKLVVYQYGGEWDGDCEGERYEISRTIEIAKTSSHGYADLIVKTLEKDTTSVGTGDACKTKTTDNKPVLTTLHYDGKSYILPNGFQGL
;
A
#
# COMPACT_ATOMS: atom_id res chain seq x y z
N MET A 1 -14.84 0.83 0.87
CA MET A 1 -13.37 0.94 0.95
C MET A 1 -12.87 -0.15 1.87
N GLU A 2 -11.84 -0.87 1.46
CA GLU A 2 -11.19 -1.95 2.20
C GLU A 2 -9.70 -1.68 2.29
N GLU A 3 -9.08 -1.98 3.44
CA GLU A 3 -7.65 -1.76 3.69
C GLU A 3 -7.05 -2.92 4.49
N ASN A 4 -5.83 -3.31 4.14
CA ASN A 4 -4.98 -4.15 5.00
C ASN A 4 -3.78 -3.35 5.49
N LEU A 5 -3.55 -3.41 6.80
CA LEU A 5 -2.51 -2.66 7.48
C LEU A 5 -1.42 -3.59 7.99
N LEU A 6 -0.16 -3.13 7.88
CA LEU A 6 1.01 -3.80 8.42
C LEU A 6 1.67 -2.90 9.45
N SER A 7 1.83 -3.41 10.67
CA SER A 7 2.71 -2.81 11.69
C SER A 7 3.89 -3.73 11.94
N LEU A 8 5.09 -3.16 12.07
CA LEU A 8 6.31 -3.90 12.38
C LEU A 8 6.76 -3.58 13.81
N TYR A 9 7.26 -4.60 14.49
CA TYR A 9 7.74 -4.50 15.86
C TYR A 9 9.16 -5.05 15.96
N ALA A 10 10.03 -4.30 16.64
CA ALA A 10 11.33 -4.79 17.05
C ALA A 10 11.23 -5.44 18.43
N LYS A 11 11.85 -6.60 18.59
CA LYS A 11 11.96 -7.26 19.90
C LYS A 11 13.12 -6.66 20.68
N GLU A 12 12.83 -6.16 21.88
CA GLU A 12 13.79 -5.57 22.82
C GLU A 12 13.68 -6.30 24.16
N GLY A 13 14.46 -7.36 24.33
CA GLY A 13 14.33 -8.29 25.45
C GLY A 13 12.93 -8.91 25.46
N GLU A 14 12.17 -8.64 26.53
CA GLU A 14 10.79 -9.11 26.71
C GLU A 14 9.72 -8.16 26.15
N LYS A 15 10.11 -7.06 25.49
CA LYS A 15 9.19 -6.06 24.94
C LYS A 15 9.15 -6.11 23.42
N LEU A 16 7.99 -5.79 22.85
CA LEU A 16 7.80 -5.51 21.43
C LEU A 16 7.59 -4.01 21.26
N ARG A 17 8.59 -3.33 20.69
CA ARG A 17 8.51 -1.90 20.40
C ARG A 17 8.04 -1.70 18.95
N PRO A 18 6.97 -0.93 18.70
CA PRO A 18 6.56 -0.60 17.34
C PRO A 18 7.66 0.21 16.64
N VAL A 19 7.98 -0.18 15.42
CA VAL A 19 8.97 0.51 14.56
C VAL A 19 8.38 0.96 13.23
N LEU A 20 7.25 0.40 12.80
CA LEU A 20 6.45 0.91 11.70
C LEU A 20 4.99 0.72 12.10
N ASP A 21 4.17 1.76 11.91
CA ASP A 21 2.78 1.74 12.37
C ASP A 21 1.82 1.89 11.20
N LYS A 22 0.95 0.90 11.01
CA LYS A 22 -0.19 0.91 10.09
C LYS A 22 0.16 1.31 8.65
N LEU A 23 1.21 0.72 8.06
CA LEU A 23 1.43 0.83 6.62
C LEU A 23 0.26 0.16 5.88
N VAL A 24 -0.43 0.92 5.02
CA VAL A 24 -1.41 0.39 4.09
C VAL A 24 -0.68 -0.47 3.05
N VAL A 25 -0.79 -1.79 3.18
CA VAL A 25 -0.21 -2.75 2.23
C VAL A 25 -1.18 -3.17 1.14
N TYR A 26 -2.47 -2.98 1.38
CA TYR A 26 -3.54 -3.14 0.40
C TYR A 26 -4.60 -2.08 0.63
N GLN A 27 -5.13 -1.50 -0.44
CA GLN A 27 -6.30 -0.64 -0.40
C GLN A 27 -7.14 -0.88 -1.65
N TYR A 28 -8.46 -0.94 -1.46
CA TYR A 28 -9.42 -1.08 -2.53
C TYR A 28 -10.58 -0.11 -2.32
N GLY A 29 -10.93 0.63 -3.38
CA GLY A 29 -12.01 1.61 -3.35
C GLY A 29 -12.57 1.87 -4.74
N GLY A 30 -13.76 2.45 -4.80
CA GLY A 30 -14.45 2.72 -6.06
C GLY A 30 -15.93 2.97 -5.86
N GLU A 31 -16.57 3.38 -6.95
CA GLU A 31 -18.00 3.63 -7.05
C GLU A 31 -18.57 2.92 -8.27
N TRP A 32 -19.81 2.48 -8.15
CA TRP A 32 -20.56 1.80 -9.20
C TRP A 32 -22.00 2.27 -9.20
N ASP A 33 -22.60 2.36 -10.37
CA ASP A 33 -24.01 2.73 -10.57
C ASP A 33 -25.00 1.59 -10.22
N GLY A 34 -24.49 0.36 -10.08
CA GLY A 34 -25.28 -0.84 -9.81
C GLY A 34 -25.76 -1.62 -11.05
N ASP A 35 -25.48 -1.12 -12.26
CA ASP A 35 -25.70 -1.82 -13.55
C ASP A 35 -24.34 -2.20 -14.16
N CYS A 36 -23.54 -1.20 -14.54
CA CYS A 36 -22.25 -1.43 -15.20
C CYS A 36 -21.27 -0.26 -15.04
N GLU A 37 -21.73 0.99 -15.12
CA GLU A 37 -20.82 2.12 -15.14
C GLU A 37 -20.20 2.34 -13.76
N GLY A 38 -18.88 2.47 -13.73
CA GLY A 38 -18.18 2.57 -12.46
C GLY A 38 -16.67 2.62 -12.61
N GLU A 39 -16.05 3.05 -11.53
CA GLU A 39 -14.61 3.20 -11.42
C GLU A 39 -14.14 2.62 -10.09
N ARG A 40 -13.02 1.90 -10.12
CA ARG A 40 -12.33 1.43 -8.91
C ARG A 40 -10.84 1.55 -9.06
N TYR A 41 -10.17 1.64 -7.91
CA TYR A 41 -8.73 1.56 -7.79
C TYR A 41 -8.36 0.45 -6.81
N GLU A 42 -7.19 -0.14 -7.03
CA GLU A 42 -6.54 -1.09 -6.14
C GLU A 42 -5.08 -0.67 -5.95
N ILE A 43 -4.65 -0.55 -4.70
CA ILE A 43 -3.25 -0.33 -4.34
C ILE A 43 -2.74 -1.59 -3.64
N SER A 44 -1.59 -2.08 -4.09
CA SER A 44 -0.85 -3.15 -3.44
C SER A 44 0.58 -2.70 -3.17
N ARG A 45 1.08 -2.95 -1.95
CA ARG A 45 2.46 -2.63 -1.56
C ARG A 45 3.19 -3.86 -1.05
N THR A 46 4.39 -4.07 -1.56
CA THR A 46 5.32 -5.09 -1.05
C THR A 46 6.49 -4.42 -0.35
N ILE A 47 6.92 -5.00 0.78
CA ILE A 47 8.14 -4.57 1.48
C ILE A 47 9.30 -5.47 1.06
N GLU A 48 10.38 -4.84 0.60
CA GLU A 48 11.66 -5.47 0.38
C GLU A 48 12.67 -4.96 1.41
N ILE A 49 13.49 -5.85 1.95
CA ILE A 49 14.57 -5.49 2.87
C ILE A 49 15.78 -5.08 2.04
N ALA A 50 16.21 -3.82 2.17
CA ALA A 50 17.36 -3.31 1.45
C ALA A 50 18.67 -3.88 2.00
N LYS A 51 19.73 -3.78 1.18
CA LYS A 51 21.11 -4.07 1.63
C LYS A 51 21.72 -2.94 2.46
N THR A 52 21.14 -1.74 2.39
CA THR A 52 21.56 -0.56 3.15
C THR A 52 20.86 -0.54 4.51
N SER A 53 21.42 0.23 5.44
CA SER A 53 20.90 0.36 6.79
C SER A 53 21.03 1.79 7.31
N SER A 54 20.06 2.21 8.09
CA SER A 54 20.04 3.50 8.79
C SER A 54 19.81 3.27 10.28
N HIS A 55 20.63 3.89 11.12
CA HIS A 55 20.49 3.83 12.59
C HIS A 55 20.32 2.40 13.16
N GLY A 56 21.04 1.43 12.60
CA GLY A 56 21.09 0.04 13.08
C GLY A 56 20.01 -0.90 12.53
N TYR A 57 19.06 -0.42 11.72
CA TYR A 57 18.08 -1.25 11.04
C TYR A 57 18.23 -1.16 9.52
N ALA A 58 17.86 -2.22 8.80
CA ALA A 58 17.86 -2.22 7.34
C ALA A 58 16.87 -1.17 6.81
N ASP A 59 17.22 -0.51 5.71
CA ASP A 59 16.23 0.33 5.02
C ASP A 59 15.14 -0.58 4.40
N LEU A 60 13.91 -0.08 4.31
CA LEU A 60 12.80 -0.80 3.71
C LEU A 60 12.47 -0.18 2.36
N ILE A 61 12.40 -0.99 1.30
CA ILE A 61 11.95 -0.53 -0.02
C ILE A 61 10.49 -0.94 -0.15
N VAL A 62 9.60 0.05 -0.21
CA VAL A 62 8.18 -0.15 -0.45
C VAL A 62 7.92 0.00 -1.94
N LYS A 63 7.56 -1.11 -2.59
CA LYS A 63 7.13 -1.12 -3.98
C LYS A 63 5.61 -1.00 -4.01
N THR A 64 5.11 0.07 -4.61
CA THR A 64 3.68 0.35 -4.78
C THR A 64 3.28 0.03 -6.21
N LEU A 65 2.23 -0.78 -6.38
CA LEU A 65 1.53 -1.02 -7.64
C LEU A 65 0.08 -0.57 -7.48
N GLU A 66 -0.37 0.28 -8.39
CA GLU A 66 -1.73 0.76 -8.47
C GLU A 66 -2.39 0.21 -9.73
N LYS A 67 -3.67 -0.15 -9.62
CA LYS A 67 -4.49 -0.60 -10.74
C LYS A 67 -5.79 0.17 -10.76
N ASP A 68 -6.09 0.73 -11.92
CA ASP A 68 -7.34 1.42 -12.16
C ASP A 68 -8.24 0.54 -13.02
N THR A 69 -9.51 0.47 -12.67
CA THR A 69 -10.51 -0.21 -13.49
C THR A 69 -11.69 0.71 -13.75
N THR A 70 -12.03 0.89 -15.02
CA THR A 70 -13.21 1.64 -15.47
C THR A 70 -14.11 0.69 -16.24
N SER A 71 -15.42 0.77 -15.99
CA SER A 71 -16.44 0.05 -16.74
C SER A 71 -17.44 1.03 -17.36
N VAL A 72 -17.82 0.78 -18.61
CA VAL A 72 -18.77 1.61 -19.36
C VAL A 72 -19.75 0.75 -20.14
N GLY A 73 -20.99 1.22 -20.28
CA GLY A 73 -22.08 0.50 -20.95
C GLY A 73 -23.20 0.11 -19.98
N THR A 74 -24.04 -0.84 -20.37
CA THR A 74 -25.18 -1.33 -19.58
C THR A 74 -25.40 -2.82 -19.84
N GLY A 75 -25.83 -3.57 -18.82
CA GLY A 75 -26.10 -5.01 -18.92
C GLY A 75 -25.02 -5.81 -19.67
N ASP A 76 -25.43 -6.59 -20.67
CA ASP A 76 -24.55 -7.45 -21.47
C ASP A 76 -23.55 -6.69 -22.36
N ALA A 77 -23.75 -5.37 -22.57
CA ALA A 77 -22.84 -4.53 -23.34
C ALA A 77 -21.72 -3.91 -22.48
N CYS A 78 -21.65 -4.26 -21.19
CA CYS A 78 -20.68 -3.72 -20.26
C CYS A 78 -19.23 -4.04 -20.68
N LYS A 79 -18.39 -3.01 -20.79
CA LYS A 79 -16.98 -3.13 -21.14
C LYS A 79 -16.13 -2.63 -19.99
N THR A 80 -15.38 -3.55 -19.40
CA THR A 80 -14.41 -3.25 -18.33
C THR A 80 -13.00 -3.14 -18.90
N LYS A 81 -12.26 -2.12 -18.49
CA LYS A 81 -10.84 -1.96 -18.77
C LYS A 81 -10.09 -1.81 -17.46
N THR A 82 -9.08 -2.65 -17.26
CA THR A 82 -8.12 -2.53 -16.16
C THR A 82 -6.77 -2.08 -16.69
N THR A 83 -6.14 -1.13 -16.01
CA THR A 83 -4.81 -0.60 -16.34
C THR A 83 -3.89 -0.77 -15.12
N ASP A 84 -2.77 -1.46 -15.30
CA ASP A 84 -1.72 -1.53 -14.30
C ASP A 84 -0.78 -0.33 -14.45
N ASN A 85 -0.65 0.47 -13.40
CA ASN A 85 0.25 1.61 -13.39
C ASN A 85 1.71 1.18 -13.21
N LYS A 86 2.64 2.05 -13.60
CA LYS A 86 4.07 1.78 -13.41
C LYS A 86 4.38 1.68 -11.91
N PRO A 87 5.10 0.64 -11.46
CA PRO A 87 5.47 0.52 -10.06
C PRO A 87 6.31 1.72 -9.58
N VAL A 88 5.99 2.20 -8.38
CA VAL A 88 6.75 3.26 -7.70
C VAL A 88 7.51 2.66 -6.53
N LEU A 89 8.80 2.98 -6.41
CA LEU A 89 9.64 2.55 -5.30
C LEU A 89 9.84 3.71 -4.32
N THR A 90 9.64 3.44 -3.03
CA THR A 90 9.89 4.41 -1.96
C THR A 90 10.73 3.76 -0.88
N THR A 91 11.90 4.33 -0.60
CA THR A 91 12.78 3.85 0.47
C THR A 91 12.43 4.53 1.78
N LEU A 92 12.16 3.73 2.82
CA LEU A 92 11.98 4.18 4.18
C LEU A 92 13.28 3.94 4.95
N HIS A 93 13.86 5.03 5.44
CA HIS A 93 15.02 4.99 6.31
C HIS A 93 14.56 4.98 7.76
N TYR A 94 15.13 4.09 8.57
CA TYR A 94 14.88 4.09 10.01
C TYR A 94 15.55 5.33 10.64
N ASP A 95 14.79 6.13 11.39
CA ASP A 95 15.27 7.41 11.96
C ASP A 95 15.94 7.26 13.33
N GLY A 96 16.09 6.03 13.83
CA GLY A 96 16.53 5.71 15.18
C GLY A 96 15.38 5.33 16.13
N LYS A 97 14.14 5.66 15.77
CA LYS A 97 12.92 5.37 16.54
C LYS A 97 11.89 4.59 15.71
N SER A 98 11.63 4.97 14.47
CA SER A 98 10.62 4.40 13.59
C SER A 98 10.92 4.64 12.11
N TYR A 99 10.25 3.88 11.24
CA TYR A 99 10.10 4.21 9.83
C TYR A 99 8.97 5.21 9.67
N ILE A 100 9.28 6.43 9.26
CA ILE A 100 8.29 7.47 9.02
C ILE A 100 7.60 7.21 7.69
N LEU A 101 6.28 7.06 7.72
CA LEU A 101 5.48 6.83 6.52
C LEU A 101 5.25 8.14 5.77
N PRO A 102 5.41 8.16 4.43
CA PRO A 102 4.97 9.27 3.60
C PRO A 102 3.45 9.47 3.66
N ASN A 103 2.99 10.64 3.24
CA ASN A 103 1.56 10.90 3.09
C ASN A 103 0.91 9.85 2.15
N GLY A 104 -0.25 9.32 2.55
CA GLY A 104 -0.98 8.30 1.80
C GLY A 104 -0.49 6.86 2.00
N PHE A 105 0.48 6.63 2.90
CA PHE A 105 0.96 5.29 3.25
C PHE A 105 0.39 4.80 4.59
N GLN A 106 -0.03 5.70 5.47
CA GLN A 106 -0.54 5.35 6.78
C GLN A 106 -2.06 5.20 6.77
N GLY A 107 -2.56 4.09 7.31
CA GLY A 107 -3.99 3.85 7.50
C GLY A 107 -4.55 4.59 8.72
N LEU A 108 -5.86 4.78 8.75
CA LEU A 108 -6.57 5.43 9.86
C LEU A 108 -6.55 4.57 11.16
#